data_AF-A0A968IUR5-F1
#
_entry.id   AF-A0A968IUR5-F1
#
_cell.length_a   1.000
_cell.length_b   1.000
_cell.length_c   1.000
_cell.angle_alpha   90.00
_cell.angle_beta   90.00
_cell.angle_gamma   90.00
#
_symmetry.space_group_name_H-M   'P 1'
#
loop_
_entity.id
_entity.type
_entity.pdbx_description
1 polymer ?
#
loop_
_entity_poly.entity_id
_entity_poly.type
_entity_poly.pdbx_seq_one_letter_code
_entity_poly.pdbx_strand_id
1 'polypeptide(L)' 'MTYTENTLVIKGISAPAIIDYFATINQAEFIQTASLFTENGSLLAPLENPIVGREKIAAYLSKEAKGMKL' A
#
# COMPACT_ATOMS: atom_id res chain seq x y z
N MET A 1 -18.62 -22.92 4.48
CA MET A 1 -18.05 -21.56 4.65
C MET A 1 -17.06 -21.36 3.52
N THR A 2 -17.44 -20.65 2.46
CA THR A 2 -16.53 -20.36 1.35
C THR A 2 -15.84 -19.03 1.65
N TYR A 3 -14.57 -19.09 2.03
CA TYR A 3 -13.72 -17.90 2.11
C TYR A 3 -13.39 -17.52 0.66
N THR A 4 -14.01 -16.46 0.16
CA THR A 4 -13.57 -15.86 -1.09
C THR A 4 -12.28 -15.12 -0.77
N GLU A 5 -11.15 -15.82 -0.86
CA GLU A 5 -9.82 -15.21 -0.97
C GLU A 5 -9.88 -14.32 -2.22
N ASN A 6 -10.07 -13.02 -2.04
CA ASN A 6 -10.18 -12.06 -3.14
C ASN A 6 -8.77 -11.76 -3.67
N THR A 7 -8.16 -12.74 -4.31
CA THR A 7 -6.80 -12.66 -4.86
C THR A 7 -6.76 -11.60 -5.96
N LEU A 8 -6.10 -10.47 -5.69
CA LEU A 8 -5.89 -9.41 -6.66
C LEU A 8 -4.97 -9.92 -7.79
N VAL A 9 -5.45 -9.92 -9.03
CA VAL A 9 -4.65 -10.31 -10.20
C VAL A 9 -4.32 -9.09 -11.04
N ILE A 10 -3.05 -8.71 -11.06
CA ILE A 10 -2.53 -7.62 -11.89
C ILE A 10 -1.87 -8.24 -13.13
N LYS A 11 -2.47 -8.05 -14.31
CA LYS A 11 -1.98 -8.65 -15.56
C LYS A 11 -0.51 -8.28 -15.80
N GLY A 12 0.33 -9.31 -15.94
CA GLY A 12 1.77 -9.15 -16.23
C GLY A 12 2.64 -8.86 -15.02
N ILE A 13 2.09 -8.83 -13.80
CA ILE A 13 2.83 -8.64 -12.55
C ILE A 13 2.66 -9.86 -11.65
N SER A 14 3.79 -10.43 -11.21
CA SER A 14 3.84 -11.53 -10.23
C SER A 14 4.67 -11.18 -9.00
N ALA A 15 5.21 -9.96 -8.93
CA ALA A 15 6.02 -9.52 -7.80
C ALA A 15 5.15 -9.39 -6.53
N PRO A 16 5.38 -10.20 -5.47
CA PRO A 16 4.50 -10.24 -4.30
C PRO A 16 4.34 -8.87 -3.65
N ALA A 17 5.43 -8.13 -3.46
CA ALA A 17 5.39 -6.80 -2.84
C ALA A 17 4.50 -5.79 -3.60
N ILE A 18 4.39 -5.90 -4.93
CA ILE A 18 3.50 -5.03 -5.71
C ILE A 18 2.05 -5.45 -5.53
N ILE A 19 1.77 -6.75 -5.58
CA ILE A 19 0.42 -7.30 -5.38
C ILE A 19 -0.08 -6.94 -3.98
N ASP A 20 0.75 -7.18 -2.96
CA ASP A 20 0.45 -6.89 -1.56
C ASP A 20 0.21 -5.40 -1.35
N TYR A 21 1.00 -4.52 -1.99
CA TYR A 21 0.81 -3.08 -1.88
C TYR A 21 -0.61 -2.64 -2.27
N PHE A 22 -1.09 -3.10 -3.43
CA PHE A 22 -2.45 -2.79 -3.88
C PHE A 22 -3.53 -3.49 -3.04
N ALA A 23 -3.27 -4.73 -2.62
CA ALA A 23 -4.21 -5.48 -1.80
C ALA A 23 -4.44 -4.82 -0.43
N THR A 24 -3.37 -4.36 0.23
CA THR A 24 -3.45 -3.74 1.56
C THR A 24 -3.98 -2.31 1.50
N ILE A 25 -3.54 -1.50 0.53
CA ILE A 25 -4.01 -0.10 0.43
C ILE A 25 -5.52 -0.03 0.11
N ASN A 26 -6.03 -0.93 -0.73
CA ASN A 26 -7.46 -1.04 -1.06
C ASN A 26 -8.35 -1.44 0.12
N GLN A 27 -7.75 -2.08 1.13
CA GLN A 27 -8.41 -2.48 2.38
C GLN A 27 -8.18 -1.47 3.51
N ALA A 28 -7.53 -0.34 3.21
CA ALA A 28 -7.11 0.65 4.20
C ALA A 28 -6.14 0.10 5.28
N GLU A 29 -5.43 -0.99 4.97
CA GLU A 29 -4.42 -1.61 5.83
C GLU A 29 -3.08 -0.86 5.69
N PHE A 30 -3.05 0.40 6.13
CA PHE A 30 -1.95 1.34 5.84
C PHE A 30 -0.63 0.99 6.55
N ILE A 31 -0.70 0.39 7.73
CA ILE A 31 0.49 -0.10 8.45
C ILE A 31 1.13 -1.25 7.68
N GLN A 32 0.31 -2.17 7.16
CA GLN A 32 0.77 -3.31 6.36
C GLN A 32 1.37 -2.82 5.02
N THR A 33 0.68 -1.88 4.36
CA THR A 33 1.16 -1.22 3.14
C THR A 33 2.53 -0.56 3.36
N ALA A 34 2.70 0.19 4.45
CA ALA A 34 3.96 0.85 4.77
C ALA A 34 5.08 -0.13 5.15
N SER A 35 4.74 -1.31 5.68
CA SER A 35 5.72 -2.34 6.05
C SER A 35 6.42 -2.98 4.85
N LEU A 36 5.85 -2.85 3.64
CA LEU A 36 6.45 -3.29 2.38
C LEU A 36 7.66 -2.43 1.95
N PHE A 37 7.79 -1.22 2.49
CA PHE A 37 8.93 -0.36 2.23
C PHE A 37 10.15 -0.82 3.05
N THR A 38 11.36 -0.46 2.64
CA THR A 38 12.53 -0.56 3.51
C THR A 38 12.48 0.50 4.62
N GLU A 39 13.33 0.40 5.64
CA GLU A 39 13.35 1.37 6.75
C GLU A 39 13.50 2.83 6.26
N ASN A 40 14.34 3.05 5.25
CA ASN A 40 14.56 4.35 4.61
C ASN A 40 13.86 4.47 3.24
N GLY A 41 12.86 3.62 2.97
CA GLY A 41 12.08 3.69 1.74
C GLY A 41 11.26 4.99 1.68
N SER A 42 10.97 5.44 0.47
CA SER A 42 10.21 6.69 0.25
C SER A 42 8.95 6.45 -0.56
N LEU A 43 7.83 7.02 -0.13
CA LEU A 43 6.63 7.19 -0.94
C LEU A 43 6.65 8.58 -1.59
N LEU A 44 6.52 8.63 -2.91
CA LEU A 44 6.33 9.90 -3.63
C LEU A 44 4.87 10.00 -4.07
N ALA A 45 4.08 10.76 -3.31
CA ALA A 45 2.71 11.08 -3.69
C ALA A 45 2.67 12.21 -4.73
N PRO A 46 1.62 12.30 -5.56
CA PRO A 46 1.48 13.38 -6.53
C PRO A 46 1.52 14.76 -5.86
N LEU A 47 2.27 15.71 -6.44
CA LEU A 47 2.40 17.10 -5.98
C LEU A 47 3.01 17.28 -4.58
N GLU A 48 3.56 16.24 -3.98
CA GLU A 48 4.20 16.29 -2.66
C GLU A 48 5.70 15.99 -2.72
N ASN A 49 6.40 16.35 -1.63
CA ASN A 49 7.78 15.91 -1.43
C ASN A 49 7.83 14.43 -1.02
N PRO A 50 8.96 13.73 -1.24
CA PRO A 50 9.10 12.34 -0.81
C PRO A 50 8.90 12.16 0.70
N ILE A 51 8.04 11.20 1.06
CA ILE A 51 7.77 10.80 2.44
C ILE A 51 8.68 9.63 2.76
N VAL A 52 9.70 9.87 3.58
CA VAL A 52 10.73 8.87 3.91
C VAL A 52 10.43 8.19 5.24
N GLY A 53 10.45 6.86 5.22
CA GLY A 53 10.33 6.00 6.39
C GLY A 53 8.92 5.47 6.63
N ARG A 54 8.84 4.21 7.04
CA ARG A 54 7.59 3.43 7.18
C ARG A 54 6.54 4.14 8.04
N GLU A 55 6.95 4.70 9.18
CA GLU A 55 6.02 5.38 10.09
C GLU A 55 5.38 6.61 9.44
N LYS A 56 6.18 7.43 8.74
CA LYS A 56 5.66 8.61 8.04
C LYS A 56 4.77 8.22 6.87
N ILE A 57 5.11 7.15 6.16
CA ILE A 57 4.30 6.59 5.07
C ILE A 57 2.95 6.11 5.63
N ALA A 58 2.93 5.33 6.72
CA ALA A 58 1.70 4.86 7.34
C ALA A 58 0.82 6.02 7.83
N ALA A 59 1.42 7.04 8.46
CA ALA A 59 0.71 8.23 8.91
C ALA A 59 0.11 9.01 7.74
N TYR A 60 0.86 9.17 6.66
CA TYR A 60 0.39 9.82 5.44
C TYR A 60 -0.79 9.08 4.81
N LEU A 61 -0.64 7.77 4.56
CA LEU A 61 -1.69 6.95 3.96
C LEU A 61 -2.96 6.94 4.82
N SER A 62 -2.81 6.89 6.15
CA SER A 62 -3.94 6.95 7.09
C SER A 62 -4.70 8.28 7.06
N LYS A 63 -4.06 9.36 6.60
CA LYS A 63 -4.65 10.69 6.48
C LYS A 63 -5.29 10.89 5.10
N GLU A 64 -4.57 10.55 4.04
CA GLU A 64 -4.91 10.94 2.66
C GLU A 64 -5.54 9.81 1.83
N ALA A 65 -5.22 8.54 2.10
CA ALA A 65 -5.64 7.41 1.25
C ALA A 65 -6.95 6.73 1.71
N LYS A 66 -7.62 7.26 2.74
CA LYS A 66 -8.91 6.73 3.20
C LYS A 66 -9.98 6.87 2.12
N GLY A 67 -10.64 5.76 1.79
CA GLY A 67 -11.69 5.72 0.77
C GLY A 67 -11.17 5.54 -0.66
N MET A 68 -9.85 5.43 -0.85
CA MET A 68 -9.25 5.07 -2.14
C MET A 68 -9.57 3.61 -2.48
N LYS A 69 -9.96 3.35 -3.73
CA LYS A 69 -10.08 2.00 -4.30
C LYS A 69 -9.44 2.01 -5.68
N LEU A 70 -8.44 1.14 -5.86
CA LEU A 70 -7.64 0.96 -7.06
C LEU A 70 -7.96 -0.37 -7.76
#